data_AF-A0A7W8E8W3-F1
#
_entry.id   AF-A0A7W8E8W3-F1
#
_cell.length_a   1.000
_cell.length_b   1.000
_cell.length_c   1.000
_cell.angle_alpha   90.00
_cell.angle_beta   90.00
_cell.angle_gamma   90.00
#
_symmetry.space_group_name_H-M   'P 1'
#
loop_
_entity.id
_entity.type
_entity.pdbx_description
1 polymer ?
#
loop_
_entity_poly.entity_id
_entity_poly.type
_entity_poly.pdbx_seq_one_letter_code
_entity_poly.pdbx_strand_id
1 'polypeptide(L)'
;MTLVRKLALKVSNTVVRFASPGCKEWAEGLAREVDFVESDWGALLWALGSARVLFDYREAPVDSLYELSRVAQRFAEVTRRGNIAWGILFSHGFIYSDRLSHATNLSERVGCSLVMFGAISMGMISLIQWRNRTKVPPDDDITALIRFYRSRLEYMRDLYRSPKAWITGVAFLAYSVGLMLAERGGVRVHPGRDVVIGLLWIGVALLFLHTRRINRRRLERLEVLLAERS
;
A
#
# COMPACT_ATOMS: atom_id res chain seq x y z
N MET A 1 -36.84 -12.64 14.48
CA MET A 1 -35.46 -12.15 14.24
C MET A 1 -35.48 -10.63 14.17
N THR A 2 -34.75 -9.93 15.03
CA THR A 2 -34.80 -8.46 15.15
C THR A 2 -33.95 -7.75 14.08
N LEU A 3 -34.19 -6.45 13.89
CA LEU A 3 -33.39 -5.61 12.99
C LEU A 3 -31.92 -5.56 13.39
N VAL A 4 -31.63 -5.52 14.69
CA VAL A 4 -30.27 -5.51 15.25
C VAL A 4 -29.55 -6.82 14.91
N ARG A 5 -30.24 -7.97 15.06
CA ARG A 5 -29.69 -9.28 14.68
C ARG A 5 -29.39 -9.38 13.18
N LYS A 6 -30.29 -8.87 12.33
CA LYS A 6 -30.05 -8.82 10.87
C LYS A 6 -28.83 -7.97 10.52
N LEU A 7 -28.62 -6.85 11.22
CA LEU A 7 -27.46 -6.00 11.01
C LEU A 7 -26.16 -6.72 11.42
N ALA A 8 -26.15 -7.39 12.57
CA ALA A 8 -25.00 -8.17 13.04
C ALA A 8 -24.57 -9.23 12.00
N LEU A 9 -25.52 -10.00 11.46
CA LEU A 9 -25.24 -10.97 10.40
C LEU A 9 -24.74 -10.32 9.11
N LYS A 10 -25.32 -9.18 8.71
CA LYS A 10 -24.87 -8.46 7.52
C LYS A 10 -23.44 -7.96 7.66
N VAL A 11 -23.08 -7.41 8.81
CA VAL A 11 -21.71 -6.99 9.12
C VAL A 11 -20.78 -8.20 9.08
N SER A 12 -21.15 -9.30 9.73
CA SER A 12 -20.33 -10.51 9.78
C SER A 12 -20.09 -11.14 8.41
N ASN A 13 -21.13 -11.28 7.58
CA ASN A 13 -21.02 -11.72 6.19
C ASN A 13 -20.17 -10.78 5.34
N THR A 14 -20.25 -9.48 5.62
CA THR A 14 -19.39 -8.48 4.97
C THR A 14 -17.93 -8.70 5.36
N VAL A 15 -17.65 -8.96 6.64
CA VAL A 15 -16.30 -9.28 7.13
C VAL A 15 -15.77 -10.54 6.46
N VAL A 16 -16.54 -11.63 6.37
CA VAL A 16 -16.14 -12.86 5.65
C VAL A 16 -15.83 -12.59 4.18
N ARG A 17 -16.67 -11.79 3.52
CA ARG A 17 -16.50 -11.46 2.10
C ARG A 17 -15.21 -10.68 1.82
N PHE A 18 -14.82 -9.80 2.74
CA PHE A 18 -13.64 -8.95 2.59
C PHE A 18 -12.40 -9.47 3.33
N ALA A 19 -12.51 -10.54 4.11
CA ALA A 19 -11.38 -11.17 4.78
C ALA A 19 -10.37 -11.69 3.74
N SER A 20 -9.09 -11.55 4.06
CA SER A 20 -8.01 -12.09 3.24
C SER A 20 -8.12 -13.63 3.15
N PRO A 21 -7.68 -14.27 2.05
CA PRO A 21 -7.86 -15.71 1.84
C PRO A 21 -7.41 -16.60 3.01
N GLY A 22 -6.28 -16.29 3.66
CA GLY A 22 -5.75 -17.04 4.80
C GLY A 22 -6.39 -16.71 6.15
N CYS A 23 -7.32 -15.75 6.20
CA CYS A 23 -8.16 -15.45 7.37
C CYS A 23 -9.60 -15.84 7.15
N LYS A 24 -9.93 -16.44 6.00
CA LYS A 24 -11.32 -16.69 5.60
C LYS A 24 -11.98 -17.71 6.51
N GLU A 25 -11.29 -18.80 6.83
CA GLU A 25 -11.77 -19.81 7.79
C GLU A 25 -11.98 -19.21 9.19
N TRP A 26 -11.06 -18.34 9.63
CA TRP A 26 -11.21 -17.63 10.91
C TRP A 26 -12.40 -16.66 10.90
N ALA A 27 -12.59 -15.91 9.81
CA ALA A 27 -13.74 -15.01 9.64
C ALA A 27 -15.06 -15.80 9.60
N GLU A 28 -15.10 -16.95 8.92
CA GLU A 28 -16.25 -17.85 8.88
C GLU A 28 -16.55 -18.48 10.25
N GLY A 29 -15.53 -18.77 11.05
CA GLY A 29 -15.67 -19.17 12.45
C GLY A 29 -16.32 -18.07 13.29
N LEU A 30 -15.78 -16.85 13.24
CA LEU A 30 -16.35 -15.69 13.96
C LEU A 30 -17.76 -15.36 13.49
N ALA A 31 -18.08 -15.62 12.22
CA ALA A 31 -19.42 -15.40 11.69
C ALA A 31 -20.43 -16.42 12.22
N ARG A 32 -20.04 -17.68 12.36
CA ARG A 32 -20.86 -18.72 13.00
C ARG A 32 -21.13 -18.39 14.47
N GLU A 33 -20.15 -17.82 15.17
CA GLU A 33 -20.30 -17.44 16.58
C GLU A 33 -21.36 -16.35 16.82
N VAL A 34 -21.68 -15.52 15.82
CA VAL A 34 -22.74 -14.48 15.92
C VAL A 34 -24.11 -15.10 16.20
N ASP A 35 -24.36 -16.32 15.72
CA ASP A 35 -25.63 -17.02 15.92
C ASP A 35 -25.79 -17.54 17.37
N PHE A 36 -24.69 -17.71 18.10
CA PHE A 36 -24.70 -18.22 19.48
C PHE A 36 -24.73 -17.11 20.54
N VAL A 37 -24.58 -15.84 20.16
CA VAL A 37 -24.65 -14.73 21.12
C VAL A 37 -26.11 -14.44 21.50
N GLU A 38 -26.45 -14.61 22.79
CA GLU A 38 -27.83 -14.51 23.28
C GLU A 38 -28.46 -13.13 23.07
N SER A 39 -27.72 -12.05 23.33
CA SER A 39 -28.23 -10.69 23.17
C SER A 39 -28.01 -10.14 21.76
N ASP A 40 -29.03 -9.48 21.18
CA ASP A 40 -28.93 -8.90 19.84
C ASP A 40 -27.86 -7.79 19.75
N TRP A 41 -27.76 -6.98 20.80
CA TRP A 41 -26.72 -5.95 20.89
C TRP A 41 -25.33 -6.55 21.09
N GLY A 42 -25.21 -7.63 21.87
CA GLY A 42 -23.96 -8.38 22.00
C GLY A 42 -23.52 -8.97 20.65
N ALA A 43 -24.45 -9.51 19.88
CA ALA A 43 -24.18 -10.04 18.55
C ALA A 43 -23.67 -8.96 17.58
N LEU A 44 -24.23 -7.75 17.66
CA LEU A 44 -23.77 -6.61 16.87
C LEU A 44 -22.36 -6.16 17.28
N LEU A 45 -22.09 -6.03 18.58
CA LEU A 45 -20.77 -5.67 19.10
C LEU A 45 -19.73 -6.74 18.74
N TRP A 46 -20.11 -8.01 18.78
CA TRP A 46 -19.27 -9.12 18.34
C TRP A 46 -18.92 -9.01 16.85
N ALA A 47 -19.92 -8.79 15.99
CA ALA A 47 -19.73 -8.62 14.56
C ALA A 47 -18.88 -7.38 14.21
N LEU A 48 -18.98 -6.30 15.00
CA LEU A 48 -18.10 -5.14 14.84
C LEU A 48 -16.67 -5.44 15.31
N GLY A 49 -16.52 -6.18 16.41
CA GLY A 49 -15.21 -6.63 16.91
C GLY A 49 -14.52 -7.60 15.94
N SER A 50 -15.26 -8.44 15.23
CA SER A 50 -14.71 -9.36 14.22
C SER A 50 -14.16 -8.63 12.98
N ALA A 51 -14.56 -7.38 12.74
CA ALA A 51 -13.97 -6.55 11.67
C ALA A 51 -12.44 -6.35 11.82
N ARG A 52 -11.88 -6.59 13.01
CA ARG A 52 -10.42 -6.64 13.21
C ARG A 52 -9.71 -7.63 12.27
N VAL A 53 -10.39 -8.71 11.86
CA VAL A 53 -9.87 -9.71 10.92
C VAL A 53 -9.57 -9.11 9.55
N LEU A 54 -10.33 -8.09 9.13
CA LEU A 54 -10.07 -7.38 7.86
C LEU A 54 -8.69 -6.69 7.85
N PHE A 55 -8.17 -6.34 9.02
CA PHE A 55 -6.86 -5.71 9.15
C PHE A 55 -5.71 -6.71 9.32
N ASP A 56 -6.00 -7.98 9.63
CA ASP A 56 -5.00 -9.05 9.62
C ASP A 56 -5.00 -9.75 8.26
N TYR A 57 -4.32 -9.15 7.29
CA TYR A 57 -4.16 -9.77 5.98
C TYR A 57 -3.20 -10.96 6.09
N ARG A 58 -3.76 -12.17 5.93
CA ARG A 58 -3.03 -13.43 5.74
C ARG A 58 -3.34 -13.94 4.34
N GLU A 59 -2.31 -14.09 3.53
CA GLU A 59 -2.47 -14.83 2.27
C GLU A 59 -2.69 -16.30 2.58
N ALA A 60 -3.43 -16.97 1.69
CA ALA A 60 -3.50 -18.42 1.70
C ALA A 60 -2.07 -18.97 1.87
N PRO A 61 -1.87 -19.97 2.74
CA PRO A 61 -0.59 -20.64 2.86
C PRO A 61 -0.09 -21.00 1.46
N VAL A 62 1.15 -20.63 1.15
CA VAL A 62 1.79 -21.10 -0.09
C VAL A 62 2.32 -22.48 0.28
N ASP A 63 1.48 -23.49 0.17
CA ASP A 63 1.79 -24.84 0.67
C ASP A 63 2.60 -25.65 -0.34
N SER A 64 2.85 -25.09 -1.53
CA SER A 64 3.60 -25.77 -2.57
C SER A 64 4.52 -24.85 -3.39
N LEU A 65 5.59 -25.45 -3.92
CA LEU A 65 6.50 -24.80 -4.86
C LEU A 65 5.80 -24.32 -6.15
N TYR A 66 4.72 -24.99 -6.54
CA TYR A 66 3.91 -24.59 -7.68
C TYR A 66 3.15 -23.28 -7.42
N GLU A 67 2.65 -23.08 -6.21
CA GLU A 67 2.04 -21.80 -5.83
C GLU A 67 3.10 -20.70 -5.70
N LEU A 68 4.28 -21.02 -5.17
CA LEU A 68 5.38 -20.07 -5.07
C LEU A 68 5.84 -19.59 -6.45
N SER A 69 6.00 -20.50 -7.41
CA SER A 69 6.38 -20.16 -8.79
C SER A 69 5.30 -19.30 -9.45
N ARG A 70 4.02 -19.62 -9.26
CA ARG A 70 2.90 -18.81 -9.75
C ARG A 70 2.89 -17.39 -9.16
N VAL A 71 3.16 -17.25 -7.85
CA VAL A 71 3.26 -15.94 -7.18
C VAL A 71 4.46 -15.15 -7.71
N ALA A 72 5.63 -15.79 -7.85
CA ALA A 72 6.83 -15.16 -8.39
C ALA A 72 6.62 -14.70 -9.85
N GLN A 73 5.96 -15.53 -10.66
CA GLN A 73 5.64 -15.22 -12.05
C GLN A 73 4.65 -14.04 -12.15
N ARG A 74 3.58 -14.04 -11.35
CA ARG A 74 2.64 -12.90 -11.30
C ARG A 74 3.34 -11.62 -10.85
N PHE A 75 4.23 -11.71 -9.87
CA PHE A 75 5.02 -10.57 -9.42
C PHE A 75 5.93 -10.03 -10.53
N ALA A 76 6.60 -10.92 -11.26
CA ALA A 76 7.43 -10.56 -12.41
C ALA A 76 6.60 -9.89 -13.51
N GLU A 77 5.42 -10.43 -13.85
CA GLU A 77 4.52 -9.87 -14.85
C GLU A 77 4.09 -8.43 -14.49
N VAL A 78 3.64 -8.22 -13.24
CA VAL A 78 3.29 -6.88 -12.72
C VAL A 78 4.49 -5.94 -12.77
N THR A 79 5.68 -6.43 -12.43
CA THR A 79 6.91 -5.63 -12.47
C THR A 79 7.31 -5.26 -13.91
N ARG A 80 7.11 -6.16 -14.88
CA ARG A 80 7.39 -5.90 -16.31
C ARG A 80 6.45 -4.85 -16.91
N ARG A 81 5.15 -4.92 -16.60
CA ARG A 81 4.17 -3.92 -17.04
C ARG A 81 4.59 -2.51 -16.61
N GLY A 82 5.22 -2.40 -15.45
CA GLY A 82 5.79 -1.16 -14.95
C GLY A 82 4.70 -0.13 -14.62
N ASN A 83 5.12 1.06 -14.20
CA ASN A 83 4.22 2.16 -13.89
C ASN A 83 4.71 3.43 -14.60
N ILE A 84 3.78 4.17 -15.21
CA ILE A 84 4.02 5.48 -15.85
C ILE A 84 4.07 6.63 -14.84
N ALA A 85 4.01 6.34 -13.54
CA ALA A 85 4.05 7.33 -12.46
C ALA A 85 5.21 8.32 -12.57
N TRP A 86 6.38 7.89 -13.06
CA TRP A 86 7.52 8.81 -13.24
C TRP A 86 7.20 9.95 -14.21
N GLY A 87 6.49 9.67 -15.31
CA GLY A 87 6.11 10.69 -16.30
C GLY A 87 5.09 11.67 -15.75
N ILE A 88 4.09 11.17 -15.01
CA ILE A 88 3.09 12.00 -14.32
C ILE A 88 3.78 12.92 -13.30
N LEU A 89 4.70 12.38 -12.49
CA LEU A 89 5.43 13.15 -11.49
C LEU A 89 6.32 14.23 -12.12
N PHE A 90 7.04 13.94 -13.20
CA PHE A 90 7.80 14.98 -13.88
C PHE A 90 6.92 16.05 -14.52
N SER A 91 5.77 15.68 -15.10
CA SER A 91 4.83 16.65 -15.65
C SER A 91 4.35 17.64 -14.57
N HIS A 92 4.09 17.16 -13.36
CA HIS A 92 3.79 18.02 -12.21
C HIS A 92 4.97 18.92 -11.85
N GLY A 93 6.20 18.39 -11.86
CA GLY A 93 7.40 19.21 -11.66
C GLY A 93 7.48 20.38 -12.64
N PHE A 94 7.20 20.15 -13.93
CA PHE A 94 7.17 21.19 -14.95
C PHE A 94 6.04 22.21 -14.75
N ILE A 95 4.82 21.75 -14.47
CA ILE A 95 3.67 22.62 -14.20
C ILE A 95 3.96 23.57 -13.01
N TYR A 96 4.51 23.04 -11.93
CA TYR A 96 4.82 23.85 -10.74
C TYR A 96 6.07 24.72 -10.90
N SER A 97 6.98 24.37 -11.81
CA SER A 97 8.10 25.23 -12.21
C SER A 97 7.60 26.47 -12.97
N ASP A 98 6.68 26.28 -13.92
CA ASP A 98 6.02 27.39 -14.62
C ASP A 98 5.19 28.25 -13.66
N ARG A 99 4.45 27.62 -12.74
CA ARG A 99 3.71 28.36 -11.72
C ARG A 99 4.64 29.15 -10.78
N LEU A 100 5.81 28.61 -10.45
CA LEU A 100 6.80 29.28 -9.60
C LEU A 100 7.32 30.58 -10.23
N SER A 101 7.48 30.64 -11.57
CA SER A 101 7.95 31.85 -12.25
C SER A 101 6.92 32.99 -12.20
N HIS A 102 5.63 32.66 -12.10
CA HIS A 102 4.52 33.61 -12.01
C HIS A 102 4.05 33.87 -10.56
N ALA A 103 4.63 33.19 -9.57
CA ALA A 103 4.20 33.29 -8.18
C ALA A 103 4.54 34.67 -7.57
N THR A 104 3.52 35.34 -7.05
CA THR A 104 3.62 36.70 -6.53
C THR A 104 3.87 36.76 -5.02
N ASN A 105 3.42 35.75 -4.27
CA ASN A 105 3.55 35.70 -2.82
C ASN A 105 4.55 34.62 -2.34
N LEU A 106 5.12 34.82 -1.15
CA LEU A 106 6.15 33.94 -0.59
C LEU A 106 5.63 32.52 -0.33
N SER A 107 4.39 32.38 0.17
CA SER A 107 3.77 31.08 0.45
C SER A 107 3.65 30.23 -0.82
N GLU A 108 3.21 30.84 -1.92
CA GLU A 108 3.09 30.16 -3.21
C GLU A 108 4.45 29.78 -3.77
N ARG A 109 5.45 30.66 -3.66
CA ARG A 109 6.83 30.34 -4.09
C ARG A 109 7.42 29.17 -3.34
N VAL A 110 7.28 29.15 -2.02
CA VAL A 110 7.74 28.04 -1.16
C VAL A 110 6.94 26.78 -1.49
N GLY A 111 5.62 26.90 -1.64
CA GLY A 111 4.74 25.79 -2.01
C GLY A 111 5.14 25.15 -3.34
N CYS A 112 5.23 25.94 -4.41
CA CYS A 112 5.62 25.48 -5.74
C CYS A 112 7.03 24.85 -5.74
N SER A 113 7.97 25.44 -5.01
CA SER A 113 9.33 24.90 -4.87
C SER A 113 9.34 23.52 -4.19
N LEU A 114 8.53 23.34 -3.13
CA LEU A 114 8.39 22.06 -2.43
C LEU A 114 7.69 21.01 -3.30
N VAL A 115 6.64 21.38 -4.04
CA VAL A 115 5.98 20.48 -5.01
C VAL A 115 6.97 20.04 -6.07
N MET A 116 7.68 20.98 -6.69
CA MET A 116 8.68 20.69 -7.72
C MET A 116 9.76 19.75 -7.20
N PHE A 117 10.35 20.04 -6.04
CA PHE A 117 11.37 19.20 -5.42
C PHE A 117 10.85 17.78 -5.13
N GLY A 118 9.67 17.67 -4.51
CA GLY A 118 9.07 16.39 -4.19
C GLY A 118 8.70 15.58 -5.43
N ALA A 119 8.12 16.24 -6.44
CA ALA A 119 7.72 15.62 -7.70
C ALA A 119 8.94 15.10 -8.49
N ILE A 120 10.00 15.90 -8.64
CA ILE A 120 11.24 15.50 -9.32
C ILE A 120 11.90 14.34 -8.57
N SER A 121 12.00 14.44 -7.24
CA SER A 121 12.64 13.40 -6.42
C SER A 121 11.90 12.05 -6.53
N MET A 122 10.57 12.07 -6.39
CA MET A 122 9.74 10.86 -6.56
C MET A 122 9.74 10.35 -8.01
N GLY A 123 9.77 11.25 -8.99
CA GLY A 123 9.90 10.94 -10.40
C GLY A 123 11.21 10.20 -10.70
N MET A 124 12.32 10.68 -10.15
CA MET A 124 13.63 10.04 -10.25
C MET A 124 13.66 8.67 -9.59
N ILE A 125 13.09 8.52 -8.39
CA ILE A 125 12.99 7.22 -7.71
C ILE A 125 12.16 6.24 -8.56
N SER A 126 11.02 6.70 -9.08
CA SER A 126 10.15 5.90 -9.95
C SER A 126 10.84 5.51 -11.26
N LEU A 127 11.64 6.42 -11.84
CA LEU A 127 12.43 6.16 -13.05
C LEU A 127 13.54 5.14 -12.79
N ILE A 128 14.22 5.20 -11.64
CA ILE A 128 15.23 4.20 -11.24
C ILE A 128 14.56 2.83 -11.06
N GLN A 129 13.38 2.78 -10.44
CA GLN A 129 12.62 1.54 -10.30
C GLN A 129 12.18 0.99 -11.66
N TRP A 130 11.69 1.87 -12.55
CA TRP A 130 11.35 1.51 -13.92
C TRP A 130 12.57 0.99 -14.68
N ARG A 131 13.74 1.61 -14.56
CA ARG A 131 14.96 1.11 -15.22
C ARG A 131 15.36 -0.27 -14.70
N ASN A 132 15.17 -0.54 -13.41
CA ASN A 132 15.45 -1.86 -12.84
C ASN A 132 14.48 -2.95 -13.32
N ARG A 133 13.39 -2.63 -14.02
CA ARG A 133 12.49 -3.62 -14.64
C ARG A 133 13.17 -4.47 -15.72
N THR A 134 14.23 -3.95 -16.35
CA THR A 134 14.98 -4.69 -17.36
C THR A 134 15.76 -5.87 -16.78
N LYS A 135 15.87 -5.94 -15.45
CA LYS A 135 16.52 -7.04 -14.71
C LYS A 135 15.55 -8.17 -14.35
N VAL A 136 14.27 -8.10 -14.76
CA VAL A 136 13.31 -9.18 -14.53
C VAL A 136 13.70 -10.37 -15.42
N PRO A 137 13.95 -11.57 -14.85
CA PRO A 137 14.25 -12.77 -15.63
C PRO A 137 13.14 -13.13 -16.62
N PRO A 138 13.44 -13.85 -17.71
CA PRO A 138 12.42 -14.42 -18.61
C PRO A 138 11.54 -15.47 -17.90
N ASP A 139 10.38 -15.78 -18.47
CA ASP A 139 9.34 -16.61 -17.82
C ASP A 139 9.68 -18.11 -17.77
N ASP A 140 10.64 -18.55 -18.57
CA ASP A 140 11.08 -19.94 -18.70
C ASP A 140 11.98 -20.40 -17.54
N ASP A 141 12.73 -19.49 -16.91
CA ASP A 141 13.57 -19.82 -15.74
C ASP A 141 12.85 -19.55 -14.41
N ILE A 142 12.08 -20.54 -13.97
CA ILE A 142 11.36 -20.53 -12.68
C ILE A 142 12.32 -20.30 -11.49
N THR A 143 13.53 -20.84 -11.54
CA THR A 143 14.50 -20.71 -10.45
C THR A 143 15.04 -19.29 -10.36
N ALA A 144 15.30 -18.65 -11.50
CA ALA A 144 15.66 -17.24 -11.56
C ALA A 144 14.51 -16.34 -11.10
N LEU A 145 13.25 -16.65 -11.45
CA LEU A 145 12.08 -15.92 -10.99
C LEU A 145 11.91 -15.97 -9.47
N ILE A 146 12.09 -17.14 -8.85
CA ILE A 146 12.03 -17.29 -7.38
C ILE A 146 13.16 -16.50 -6.71
N ARG A 147 14.41 -16.58 -7.24
CA ARG A 147 15.54 -15.78 -6.72
C ARG A 147 15.31 -14.27 -6.88
N PHE A 148 14.77 -13.85 -8.03
CA PHE A 148 14.39 -12.46 -8.26
C PHE A 148 13.31 -12.02 -7.26
N TYR A 149 12.27 -12.82 -7.05
CA TYR A 149 11.22 -12.54 -6.08
C TYR A 149 11.77 -12.40 -4.66
N ARG A 150 12.61 -13.34 -4.21
CA ARG A 150 13.30 -13.30 -2.92
C ARG A 150 14.14 -12.03 -2.76
N SER A 151 15.06 -11.77 -3.69
CA SER A 151 15.93 -10.58 -3.63
C SER A 151 15.13 -9.28 -3.60
N ARG A 152 13.95 -9.25 -4.24
CA ARG A 152 13.07 -8.09 -4.22
C ARG A 152 12.34 -7.93 -2.88
N LEU A 153 11.92 -9.03 -2.24
CA LEU A 153 11.37 -8.99 -0.89
C LEU A 153 12.42 -8.53 0.14
N GLU A 154 13.64 -9.02 0.04
CA GLU A 154 14.79 -8.59 0.87
C GLU A 154 15.06 -7.09 0.66
N TYR A 155 15.14 -6.66 -0.61
CA TYR A 155 15.28 -5.24 -0.94
C TYR A 155 14.14 -4.40 -0.34
N MET A 156 12.88 -4.84 -0.43
CA MET A 156 11.75 -4.11 0.13
C MET A 156 11.80 -4.06 1.67
N ARG A 157 12.20 -5.14 2.34
CA ARG A 157 12.41 -5.18 3.79
C ARG A 157 13.45 -4.15 4.21
N ASP A 158 14.56 -4.10 3.49
CA ASP A 158 15.72 -3.27 3.82
C ASP A 158 15.55 -1.82 3.34
N LEU A 159 14.74 -1.58 2.31
CA LEU A 159 14.40 -0.25 1.81
C LEU A 159 13.88 0.64 2.95
N TYR A 160 13.03 0.11 3.82
CA TYR A 160 12.46 0.85 4.97
C TYR A 160 13.48 1.21 6.04
N ARG A 161 14.61 0.52 6.11
CA ARG A 161 15.75 0.86 6.99
C ARG A 161 16.79 1.72 6.26
N SER A 162 16.74 1.75 4.94
CA SER A 162 17.71 2.47 4.14
C SER A 162 17.45 3.98 4.15
N PRO A 163 18.49 4.81 3.96
CA PRO A 163 18.34 6.26 3.73
C PRO A 163 17.38 6.60 2.58
N LYS A 164 17.19 5.68 1.62
CA LYS A 164 16.28 5.87 0.49
C LYS A 164 14.81 5.96 0.92
N ALA A 165 14.39 5.23 1.95
CA ALA A 165 13.03 5.38 2.48
C ALA A 165 12.83 6.75 3.13
N TRP A 166 13.85 7.26 3.82
CA TRP A 166 13.80 8.60 4.39
C TRP A 166 13.70 9.66 3.28
N ILE A 167 14.52 9.57 2.23
CA ILE A 167 14.44 10.45 1.05
C ILE A 167 13.05 10.38 0.40
N THR A 168 12.48 9.18 0.24
CA THR A 168 11.14 9.00 -0.33
C THR A 168 10.07 9.66 0.53
N GLY A 169 10.15 9.47 1.86
CA GLY A 169 9.22 10.07 2.82
C GLY A 169 9.31 11.60 2.83
N VAL A 170 10.53 12.16 2.83
CA VAL A 170 10.77 13.61 2.77
C VAL A 170 10.27 14.18 1.45
N ALA A 171 10.54 13.53 0.31
CA ALA A 171 10.05 13.97 -0.99
C ALA A 171 8.52 13.98 -1.07
N PHE A 172 7.87 12.93 -0.55
CA PHE A 172 6.41 12.85 -0.51
C PHE A 172 5.82 13.92 0.44
N LEU A 173 6.46 14.18 1.58
CA LEU A 173 6.05 15.22 2.55
C LEU A 173 6.19 16.61 1.95
N ALA A 174 7.35 16.90 1.35
CA ALA A 174 7.60 18.15 0.64
C ALA A 174 6.55 18.36 -0.46
N TYR A 175 6.27 17.34 -1.26
CA TYR A 175 5.26 17.41 -2.31
C TYR A 175 3.88 17.81 -1.77
N SER A 176 3.44 17.19 -0.67
CA SER A 176 2.10 17.44 -0.13
C SER A 176 1.97 18.76 0.63
N VAL A 177 2.95 19.10 1.45
CA VAL A 177 3.00 20.42 2.12
C VAL A 177 3.10 21.51 1.07
N GLY A 178 3.88 21.27 0.03
CA GLY A 178 3.99 22.15 -1.13
C GLY A 178 2.65 22.41 -1.80
N LEU A 179 1.86 21.35 -2.05
CA LEU A 179 0.52 21.47 -2.62
C LEU A 179 -0.38 22.36 -1.76
N MET A 180 -0.40 22.13 -0.45
CA MET A 180 -1.19 22.93 0.49
C MET A 180 -0.78 24.42 0.46
N LEU A 181 0.52 24.71 0.47
CA LEU A 181 1.03 26.10 0.46
C LEU A 181 0.83 26.81 -0.88
N ALA A 182 1.00 26.09 -1.99
CA ALA A 182 0.83 26.62 -3.35
C ALA A 182 -0.63 26.98 -3.62
N GLU A 183 -1.59 26.22 -3.09
CA GLU A 183 -3.01 26.49 -3.29
C GLU A 183 -3.53 27.63 -2.42
N ARG A 184 -3.00 27.80 -1.20
CA ARG A 184 -3.35 28.92 -0.31
C ARG A 184 -3.05 30.29 -0.89
N GLY A 185 -2.07 30.40 -1.81
CA GLY A 185 -1.67 31.66 -2.42
C GLY A 185 -2.54 32.14 -3.59
N GLY A 186 -3.46 31.32 -4.12
CA GLY A 186 -4.16 31.60 -5.38
C GLY A 186 -5.69 31.63 -5.31
N VAL A 187 -6.35 30.77 -4.52
CA VAL A 187 -7.83 30.68 -4.43
C VAL A 187 -8.23 30.19 -3.02
N ARG A 188 -9.38 30.65 -2.52
CA ARG A 188 -9.96 30.32 -1.20
C ARG A 188 -9.66 28.90 -0.74
N VAL A 189 -9.01 28.80 0.42
CA VAL A 189 -8.75 27.55 1.14
C VAL A 189 -10.09 26.87 1.44
N HIS A 190 -10.39 25.75 0.78
CA HIS A 190 -11.50 24.91 1.18
C HIS A 190 -11.01 24.02 2.32
N PRO A 191 -11.42 24.25 3.59
CA PRO A 191 -10.91 23.49 4.75
C PRO A 191 -11.16 21.98 4.63
N GLY A 192 -12.21 21.57 3.90
CA GLY A 192 -12.47 20.15 3.62
C GLY A 192 -11.37 19.48 2.79
N ARG A 193 -10.69 20.22 1.90
CA ARG A 193 -9.63 19.66 1.06
C ARG A 193 -8.36 19.37 1.86
N ASP A 194 -7.98 20.28 2.76
CA ASP A 194 -6.83 20.09 3.66
C ASP A 194 -7.04 18.85 4.56
N VAL A 195 -8.26 18.67 5.09
CA VAL A 195 -8.62 17.49 5.89
C VAL A 195 -8.55 16.21 5.06
N VAL A 196 -9.07 16.21 3.83
CA VAL A 196 -9.00 15.04 2.93
C VAL A 196 -7.56 14.66 2.62
N ILE A 197 -6.70 15.63 2.34
CA ILE A 197 -5.27 15.38 2.10
C ILE A 197 -4.61 14.80 3.36
N GLY A 198 -4.90 15.35 4.54
CA GLY A 198 -4.41 14.82 5.82
C GLY A 198 -4.86 13.38 6.11
N LEU A 199 -6.12 13.05 5.84
CA LEU A 199 -6.64 11.69 5.97
C LEU A 199 -5.99 10.73 4.96
N LEU A 200 -5.72 11.20 3.74
CA LEU A 200 -5.01 10.42 2.72
C LEU A 200 -3.58 10.10 3.19
N TRP A 201 -2.91 11.04 3.87
CA TRP A 201 -1.61 10.81 4.50
C TRP A 201 -1.61 9.71 5.56
N ILE A 202 -2.60 9.75 6.46
CA ILE A 202 -2.78 8.70 7.47
C ILE A 202 -3.01 7.36 6.77
N GLY A 203 -3.88 7.34 5.75
CA GLY A 203 -4.15 6.15 4.94
C GLY A 203 -2.89 5.58 4.28
N VAL A 204 -2.09 6.43 3.63
CA VAL A 204 -0.84 6.03 2.97
C VAL A 204 0.18 5.50 4.00
N ALA A 205 0.35 6.18 5.13
CA ALA A 205 1.24 5.73 6.20
C ALA A 205 0.82 4.35 6.75
N LEU A 206 -0.48 4.14 6.98
CA LEU A 206 -1.03 2.85 7.41
C LEU A 206 -0.81 1.76 6.35
N LEU A 207 -1.05 2.07 5.07
CA LEU A 207 -0.78 1.15 3.96
C LEU A 207 0.70 0.78 3.87
N PHE A 208 1.62 1.72 4.09
CA PHE A 208 3.05 1.45 4.14
C PHE A 208 3.42 0.50 5.29
N LEU A 209 2.93 0.77 6.50
CA LEU A 209 3.15 -0.10 7.66
C LEU A 209 2.57 -1.50 7.44
N HIS A 210 1.38 -1.57 6.86
CA HIS A 210 0.70 -2.81 6.53
C HIS A 210 1.48 -3.62 5.48
N THR A 211 1.87 -2.98 4.37
CA THR A 211 2.66 -3.59 3.30
C THR A 211 4.01 -4.11 3.81
N ARG A 212 4.67 -3.36 4.71
CA ARG A 212 5.91 -3.80 5.36
C ARG A 212 5.71 -5.08 6.18
N ARG A 213 4.63 -5.17 6.96
CA ARG A 213 4.30 -6.37 7.75
C ARG A 213 4.05 -7.58 6.83
N ILE A 214 3.30 -7.39 5.75
CA ILE A 214 3.04 -8.44 4.76
C ILE A 214 4.34 -8.94 4.13
N ASN A 215 5.16 -8.02 3.61
CA ASN A 215 6.41 -8.40 2.92
C ASN A 215 7.37 -9.14 3.85
N ARG A 216 7.43 -8.76 5.13
CA ARG A 216 8.23 -9.47 6.12
C ARG A 216 7.74 -10.91 6.32
N ARG A 217 6.43 -11.10 6.54
CA ARG A 217 5.83 -12.44 6.70
C ARG A 217 6.05 -13.32 5.46
N ARG A 218 5.99 -12.74 4.26
CA ARG A 218 6.26 -13.46 3.01
C ARG A 218 7.70 -13.94 2.90
N LEU A 219 8.65 -13.10 3.29
CA LEU A 219 10.06 -13.47 3.28
C LEU A 219 10.34 -14.61 4.27
N GLU A 220 9.81 -14.52 5.50
CA GLU A 220 9.94 -15.56 6.52
C GLU A 220 9.38 -16.92 6.03
N ARG A 221 8.20 -16.93 5.39
CA ARG A 221 7.64 -18.16 4.80
C ARG A 221 8.49 -18.71 3.64
N LEU A 222 8.99 -17.83 2.78
CA LEU A 222 9.83 -18.22 1.65
C LEU A 222 11.15 -18.85 2.12
N GLU A 223 11.71 -18.37 3.22
CA GLU A 223 12.91 -18.95 3.84
C GLU A 223 12.65 -20.35 4.40
N VAL A 224 11.51 -20.58 5.07
CA VAL A 224 11.12 -21.91 5.57
C VAL A 224 10.97 -22.93 4.43
N LEU A 225 10.22 -22.58 3.37
CA LEU A 225 10.00 -23.47 2.22
C LEU A 225 11.30 -23.82 1.47
N LEU A 226 12.30 -22.93 1.49
CA LEU A 226 13.60 -23.21 0.90
C LEU A 226 14.48 -24.06 1.82
N ALA A 227 14.38 -23.91 3.14
CA ALA A 227 15.17 -24.64 4.12
C ALA A 227 14.71 -26.11 4.30
N GLU A 228 13.41 -26.40 4.16
CA GLU A 228 12.88 -27.78 4.18
C GLU A 228 13.41 -28.66 3.02
N ARG A 229 14.12 -28.07 2.06
CA ARG A 229 14.56 -28.72 0.82
C ARG A 229 16.08 -28.76 0.63
N SER A 230 16.86 -28.08 1.47
CA SER A 230 18.34 -28.08 1.45
C SER A 230 18.89 -29.14 2.40
#